data_AF-A0A493TSQ1-F1
#
_entry.id   AF-A0A493TSQ1-F1
#
_cell.length_a   1.000
_cell.length_b   1.000
_cell.length_c   1.000
_cell.angle_alpha   90.00
_cell.angle_beta   90.00
_cell.angle_gamma   90.00
#
_symmetry.space_group_name_H-M   'P 1'
#
loop_
_entity.id
_entity.type
_entity.pdbx_description
1 polymer ?
#
loop_
_entity_poly.entity_id
_entity_poly.type
_entity_poly.pdbx_seq_one_letter_code
_entity_poly.pdbx_strand_id
1 'polypeptide(L)'
;MRLPPSWHRRRAASPYAQPFVLPGSSPSAQGNPTQLPSSPCSPCWGSGRAPGHEKWGVSADGPTLQVAEPDLLKACAGADVLLFVVPHQFIGKVCEQLKGHVKKDAIGMSLIKGVDEGPDGLRLISDIIHEKLGIEMSVLMGANIANEVAEEKFCETTIGCKNAQYGQILKELMQTPNFRVTVVQEADTVEICGALKNIVAVAAGFCDGLGFGDNTKAAVIRLGLMEMIGFAKLFCKGPVTPSTFLESCGVADLITTCYGGRNRKVAEAFAKTGKSIEQLEKEMLNGQKLQGPQTSAELHRILKSKNMVEKFPLFTAVYQICYEGKPVTDVIKCLQNHPEHM
;
A
#
# COMPACT_ATOMS: atom_id res chain seq x y z
N MET A 1 13.04 -24.31 -34.54
CA MET A 1 12.44 -25.54 -33.98
C MET A 1 11.12 -25.16 -33.33
N ARG A 2 10.07 -25.93 -33.59
CA ARG A 2 8.66 -25.63 -33.26
C ARG A 2 8.38 -25.75 -31.76
N LEU A 3 7.55 -24.85 -31.23
CA LEU A 3 6.82 -25.04 -29.97
C LEU A 3 5.70 -26.08 -30.15
N PRO A 4 5.35 -26.87 -29.12
CA PRO A 4 4.01 -27.43 -28.98
C PRO A 4 3.15 -26.65 -27.96
N PRO A 5 1.84 -26.48 -28.21
CA PRO A 5 0.87 -25.83 -27.33
C PRO A 5 0.08 -26.84 -26.49
N SER A 6 -0.18 -26.47 -25.22
CA SER A 6 -1.14 -27.01 -24.22
C SER A 6 -0.41 -26.99 -22.87
N TRP A 7 -0.91 -26.38 -21.80
CA TRP A 7 -2.06 -26.84 -21.04
C TRP A 7 -2.77 -25.68 -20.31
N HIS A 8 -4.07 -25.88 -20.14
CA HIS A 8 -5.08 -24.91 -19.74
C HIS A 8 -5.05 -24.45 -18.28
N ARG A 9 -5.42 -23.17 -18.09
CA ARG A 9 -6.23 -22.59 -16.98
C ARG A 9 -6.36 -23.40 -15.68
N ARG A 10 -5.97 -22.77 -14.56
CA ARG A 10 -6.70 -22.73 -13.27
C ARG A 10 -6.04 -21.67 -12.35
N ARG A 11 -6.65 -20.47 -12.26
CA ARG A 11 -7.37 -19.89 -11.10
C ARG A 11 -6.52 -19.57 -9.86
N ALA A 12 -6.15 -18.28 -9.81
CA ALA A 12 -6.15 -17.33 -8.69
C ALA A 12 -5.91 -17.85 -7.26
N ALA A 13 -4.82 -17.36 -6.64
CA ALA A 13 -4.63 -17.28 -5.20
C ALA A 13 -4.77 -15.82 -4.71
N SER A 14 -5.26 -15.70 -3.47
CA SER A 14 -5.78 -14.51 -2.78
C SER A 14 -4.69 -13.51 -2.33
N PRO A 15 -4.98 -12.19 -2.17
CA PRO A 15 -3.99 -11.15 -1.87
C PRO A 15 -3.50 -11.09 -0.39
N TYR A 16 -3.55 -12.19 0.35
CA TYR A 16 -3.11 -12.22 1.75
C TYR A 16 -1.68 -12.72 1.86
N ALA A 17 -0.71 -11.79 1.84
CA ALA A 17 0.62 -12.07 2.36
C ALA A 17 0.56 -11.98 3.89
N GLN A 18 1.01 -13.04 4.57
CA GLN A 18 1.21 -13.06 6.02
C GLN A 18 2.57 -12.42 6.38
N PRO A 19 2.78 -11.99 7.64
CA PRO A 19 4.07 -11.43 8.07
C PRO A 19 5.21 -12.40 7.75
N PHE A 20 6.25 -11.87 7.13
CA PHE A 20 7.44 -12.60 6.72
C PHE A 20 8.54 -12.33 7.74
N VAL A 21 9.15 -13.40 8.26
CA VAL A 21 10.27 -13.31 9.19
C VAL A 21 11.43 -14.14 8.66
N LEU A 22 12.60 -13.52 8.58
CA LEU A 22 13.85 -14.20 8.28
C LEU A 22 14.51 -14.61 9.59
N PRO A 23 14.71 -15.90 9.85
CA PRO A 23 15.45 -16.33 11.04
C PRO A 23 16.94 -16.03 10.86
N GLY A 24 17.54 -15.38 11.86
CA GLY A 24 18.98 -15.29 12.03
C GLY A 24 19.59 -16.64 12.39
N SER A 25 20.78 -16.93 11.89
CA SER A 25 21.50 -18.19 12.14
C SER A 25 22.04 -18.25 13.57
N SER A 26 21.70 -19.31 14.31
CA SER A 26 22.48 -19.76 15.48
C SER A 26 22.33 -21.28 15.71
N PRO A 27 23.33 -21.96 16.30
CA PRO A 27 23.58 -23.38 16.05
C PRO A 27 22.95 -24.32 17.10
N SER A 28 22.54 -25.49 16.60
CA SER A 28 22.50 -26.81 17.25
C SER A 28 21.76 -26.97 18.59
N ALA A 29 20.62 -27.68 18.55
CA ALA A 29 20.23 -28.59 19.61
C ALA A 29 19.47 -29.79 19.02
N GLN A 30 20.06 -30.98 19.14
CA GLN A 30 19.46 -32.26 18.77
C GLN A 30 18.46 -32.68 19.86
N GLY A 31 17.25 -33.11 19.46
CA GLY A 31 16.27 -33.74 20.34
C GLY A 31 15.22 -34.50 19.55
N ASN A 32 15.21 -35.84 19.70
CA ASN A 32 14.34 -36.79 19.01
C ASN A 32 12.87 -36.71 19.47
N PRO A 33 11.89 -37.13 18.63
CA PRO A 33 10.46 -36.93 18.90
C PRO A 33 9.83 -38.11 19.66
N THR A 34 8.90 -37.83 20.58
CA THR A 34 7.95 -38.81 21.11
C THR A 34 6.52 -38.26 21.02
N GLN A 35 5.59 -39.17 20.72
CA GLN A 35 4.23 -38.96 20.24
C GLN A 35 3.17 -38.73 21.35
N LEU A 36 2.17 -37.88 21.02
CA LEU A 36 0.72 -37.91 21.35
C LEU A 36 0.25 -37.60 22.80
N PRO A 37 -1.05 -37.23 23.08
CA PRO A 37 -2.23 -37.16 22.20
C PRO A 37 -3.07 -35.84 22.21
N SER A 38 -3.99 -35.81 21.25
CA SER A 38 -5.07 -34.87 20.94
C SER A 38 -6.17 -34.68 22.00
N SER A 39 -6.70 -33.45 22.15
CA SER A 39 -8.09 -33.12 22.49
C SER A 39 -8.40 -31.62 22.22
N PRO A 40 -9.67 -31.23 21.98
CA PRO A 40 -10.03 -30.23 20.98
C PRO A 40 -10.32 -28.83 21.55
N CYS A 41 -9.80 -27.79 20.90
CA CYS A 41 -10.28 -26.42 21.02
C CYS A 41 -10.54 -25.83 19.63
N SER A 42 -11.81 -25.55 19.35
CA SER A 42 -12.28 -24.74 18.21
C SER A 42 -12.58 -23.30 18.71
N PRO A 43 -12.63 -22.26 17.85
CA PRO A 43 -12.51 -22.25 16.40
C PRO A 43 -11.27 -21.49 15.90
N CYS A 44 -10.50 -22.12 15.02
CA CYS A 44 -9.44 -21.49 14.25
C CYS A 44 -10.00 -20.32 13.42
N TRP A 45 -9.33 -19.18 13.50
CA TRP A 45 -9.60 -18.04 12.65
C TRP A 45 -9.41 -18.44 11.18
N GLY A 46 -10.53 -18.60 10.46
CA GLY A 46 -10.61 -18.41 9.03
C GLY A 46 -9.88 -19.40 8.11
N SER A 47 -9.88 -20.71 8.41
CA SER A 47 -9.74 -21.72 7.34
C SER A 47 -11.11 -22.17 6.85
N GLY A 48 -11.76 -21.31 6.08
CA GLY A 48 -12.88 -21.71 5.23
C GLY A 48 -12.36 -22.66 4.16
N ARG A 49 -12.58 -23.96 4.37
CA ARG A 49 -12.28 -25.05 3.43
C ARG A 49 -13.02 -24.81 2.10
N ALA A 50 -12.33 -24.32 1.09
CA ALA A 50 -12.71 -24.52 -0.31
C ALA A 50 -11.92 -25.72 -0.84
N PRO A 51 -12.58 -26.81 -1.30
CA PRO A 51 -11.88 -27.98 -1.78
C PRO A 51 -11.19 -27.65 -3.12
N GLY A 52 -9.85 -27.65 -3.14
CA GLY A 52 -9.05 -27.53 -4.37
C GLY A 52 -7.86 -26.58 -4.36
N HIS A 53 -7.46 -25.99 -3.23
CA HIS A 53 -6.25 -25.16 -3.15
C HIS A 53 -5.06 -25.96 -2.60
N GLU A 54 -4.24 -26.46 -3.52
CA GLU A 54 -2.93 -27.03 -3.22
C GLU A 54 -1.97 -25.95 -2.69
N LYS A 55 -1.03 -26.41 -1.87
CA LYS A 55 -0.04 -25.65 -1.10
C LYS A 55 0.70 -24.61 -1.95
N TRP A 56 1.00 -23.46 -1.35
CA TRP A 56 1.94 -22.46 -1.87
C TRP A 56 3.23 -23.15 -2.31
N GLY A 57 3.50 -23.13 -3.61
CA GLY A 57 4.67 -23.75 -4.21
C GLY A 57 5.58 -22.69 -4.80
N VAL A 58 6.84 -22.67 -4.34
CA VAL A 58 7.99 -22.17 -5.10
C VAL A 58 9.09 -23.24 -4.97
N SER A 59 9.54 -23.78 -6.09
CA SER A 59 10.76 -24.61 -6.25
C SER A 59 11.17 -24.48 -7.72
N ALA A 60 12.43 -24.43 -8.13
CA ALA A 60 13.72 -24.71 -7.50
C ALA A 60 14.70 -23.57 -7.83
N ASP A 61 15.77 -23.41 -7.04
CA ASP A 61 16.96 -22.55 -7.31
C ASP A 61 17.06 -21.19 -6.55
N GLY A 62 16.71 -21.15 -5.26
CA GLY A 62 17.08 -20.05 -4.33
C GLY A 62 16.98 -20.45 -2.85
N PRO A 63 17.72 -19.81 -1.90
CA PRO A 63 17.80 -20.27 -0.51
C PRO A 63 16.43 -20.21 0.16
N THR A 64 16.03 -21.38 0.61
CA THR A 64 14.66 -21.80 0.83
C THR A 64 14.44 -21.93 2.33
N LEU A 65 13.83 -20.92 2.94
CA LEU A 65 13.03 -21.16 4.14
C LEU A 65 11.90 -20.12 4.23
N GLN A 66 10.77 -20.45 3.61
CA GLN A 66 9.49 -19.81 3.92
C GLN A 66 8.74 -20.72 4.88
N VAL A 67 8.74 -20.39 6.17
CA VAL A 67 7.98 -21.13 7.18
C VAL A 67 6.72 -20.31 7.48
N ALA A 68 5.57 -20.89 7.17
CA ALA A 68 4.29 -20.34 7.60
C ALA A 68 4.08 -20.67 9.08
N GLU A 69 4.03 -19.64 9.92
CA GLU A 69 3.80 -19.75 11.36
C GLU A 69 2.49 -19.01 11.72
N PRO A 70 1.42 -19.72 12.13
CA PRO A 70 0.14 -19.09 12.45
C PRO A 70 0.16 -18.30 13.78
N ASP A 71 1.12 -18.55 14.66
CA ASP A 71 1.29 -17.78 15.90
C ASP A 71 2.18 -16.56 15.67
N LEU A 72 1.60 -15.36 15.77
CA LEU A 72 2.29 -14.11 15.51
C LEU A 72 3.53 -13.90 16.41
N LEU A 73 3.48 -14.35 17.67
CA LEU A 73 4.60 -14.17 18.61
C LEU A 73 5.74 -15.12 18.30
N LYS A 74 5.43 -16.35 17.89
CA LYS A 74 6.45 -17.28 17.38
C LYS A 74 7.05 -16.79 16.08
N ALA A 75 6.22 -16.26 15.18
CA ALA A 75 6.70 -15.73 13.91
C ALA A 75 7.70 -14.60 14.14
N CYS A 76 7.45 -13.66 15.05
CA CYS A 76 8.36 -12.53 15.30
C CYS A 76 9.53 -12.83 16.25
N ALA A 77 9.55 -13.99 16.91
CA ALA A 77 10.54 -14.30 17.94
C ALA A 77 11.96 -14.32 17.35
N GLY A 78 12.83 -13.45 17.85
CA GLY A 78 14.23 -13.35 17.41
C GLY A 78 14.43 -12.69 16.04
N ALA A 79 13.39 -12.10 15.45
CA ALA A 79 13.49 -11.41 14.17
C ALA A 79 14.32 -10.11 14.30
N ASP A 80 15.35 -9.97 13.47
CA ASP A 80 16.12 -8.71 13.34
C ASP A 80 15.44 -7.72 12.40
N VAL A 81 14.65 -8.22 11.44
CA VAL A 81 13.89 -7.41 10.47
C VAL A 81 12.43 -7.88 10.44
N LEU A 82 11.50 -6.93 10.60
CA LEU A 82 10.05 -7.17 10.58
C LEU A 82 9.41 -6.47 9.39
N LEU A 83 8.82 -7.25 8.48
CA LEU A 83 8.06 -6.73 7.33
C LEU A 83 6.57 -6.69 7.65
N PHE A 84 6.00 -5.49 7.70
CA PHE A 84 4.56 -5.28 7.92
C PHE A 84 3.85 -5.20 6.57
N VAL A 85 3.11 -6.27 6.21
CA VAL A 85 2.42 -6.40 4.91
C VAL A 85 0.96 -6.86 5.11
N VAL A 86 0.26 -6.23 6.06
CA VAL A 86 -1.15 -6.51 6.35
C VAL A 86 -2.04 -5.38 5.85
N PRO A 87 -3.33 -5.62 5.56
CA PRO A 87 -4.28 -4.53 5.32
C PRO A 87 -4.25 -3.54 6.51
N HIS A 88 -4.20 -2.23 6.23
CA HIS A 88 -3.94 -1.19 7.24
C HIS A 88 -4.87 -1.30 8.46
N GLN A 89 -6.16 -1.60 8.26
CA GLN A 89 -7.17 -1.79 9.31
C GLN A 89 -6.82 -2.84 10.38
N PHE A 90 -5.88 -3.75 10.10
CA PHE A 90 -5.44 -4.77 11.06
C PHE A 90 -4.17 -4.38 11.83
N ILE A 91 -3.45 -3.32 11.41
CA ILE A 91 -2.15 -2.99 11.97
C ILE A 91 -2.22 -2.69 13.47
N GLY A 92 -3.27 -1.99 13.92
CA GLY A 92 -3.47 -1.69 15.33
C GLY A 92 -3.51 -2.95 16.20
N LYS A 93 -4.25 -3.98 15.76
CA LYS A 93 -4.34 -5.27 16.48
C LYS A 93 -3.04 -6.06 16.45
N VAL A 94 -2.33 -6.03 15.32
CA VAL A 94 -1.02 -6.68 15.16
C VAL A 94 0.00 -6.05 16.12
N CYS A 95 0.08 -4.72 16.15
CA CYS A 95 0.99 -4.02 17.05
C CYS A 95 0.66 -4.25 18.54
N GLU A 96 -0.61 -4.32 18.93
CA GLU A 96 -0.98 -4.64 20.33
C GLU A 96 -0.49 -6.03 20.75
N GLN A 97 -0.56 -7.03 19.86
CA GLN A 97 -0.06 -8.37 20.17
C GLN A 97 1.48 -8.39 20.25
N LEU A 98 2.16 -7.70 19.32
CA LEU A 98 3.62 -7.66 19.25
C LEU A 98 4.27 -6.82 20.36
N LYS A 99 3.52 -5.93 21.03
CA LYS A 99 4.05 -5.05 22.06
C LYS A 99 4.74 -5.83 23.17
N GLY A 100 6.02 -5.51 23.42
CA GLY A 100 6.85 -6.18 24.42
C GLY A 100 7.47 -7.53 23.97
N HIS A 101 7.16 -8.00 22.76
CA HIS A 101 7.65 -9.27 22.22
C HIS A 101 8.63 -9.10 21.04
N VAL A 102 8.89 -7.84 20.66
CA VAL A 102 9.82 -7.48 19.58
C VAL A 102 11.20 -7.21 20.16
N LYS A 103 12.25 -7.63 19.45
CA LYS A 103 13.65 -7.34 19.78
C LYS A 103 13.87 -5.82 19.78
N LYS A 104 14.57 -5.28 20.78
CA LYS A 104 14.73 -3.82 20.96
C LYS A 104 15.46 -3.13 19.79
N ASP A 105 16.35 -3.86 19.13
CA ASP A 105 17.15 -3.42 17.99
C ASP A 105 16.62 -3.95 16.65
N ALA A 106 15.40 -4.52 16.62
CA ALA A 106 14.78 -4.92 15.37
C ALA A 106 14.50 -3.71 14.47
N ILE A 107 14.62 -3.92 13.16
CA ILE A 107 14.30 -2.95 12.12
C ILE A 107 12.91 -3.29 11.58
N GLY A 108 11.99 -2.33 11.61
CA GLY A 108 10.68 -2.49 10.96
C GLY A 108 10.64 -1.89 9.56
N MET A 109 9.92 -2.52 8.63
CA MET A 109 9.60 -1.94 7.33
C MET A 109 8.13 -2.15 6.98
N SER A 110 7.40 -1.06 6.72
CA SER A 110 6.00 -1.10 6.29
C SER A 110 5.88 -1.08 4.77
N LEU A 111 5.12 -2.04 4.23
CA LEU A 111 4.66 -2.06 2.84
C LEU A 111 3.17 -1.66 2.74
N ILE A 112 2.60 -1.20 3.85
CA ILE A 112 1.18 -0.89 3.97
C ILE A 112 0.91 0.45 3.30
N LYS A 113 0.23 0.42 2.15
CA LYS A 113 -0.20 1.62 1.45
C LYS A 113 -1.48 2.16 2.07
N GLY A 114 -1.42 3.39 2.56
CA GLY A 114 -2.54 4.05 3.21
C GLY A 114 -2.05 4.85 4.41
N VAL A 115 -3.02 5.43 5.10
CA VAL A 115 -2.84 6.25 6.29
C VAL A 115 -3.96 5.89 7.25
N ASP A 116 -3.77 6.17 8.53
CA ASP A 116 -4.80 5.97 9.55
C ASP A 116 -5.36 7.31 10.04
N GLU A 117 -6.49 7.25 10.73
CA GLU A 117 -7.08 8.40 11.39
C GLU A 117 -6.54 8.55 12.83
N GLY A 118 -6.18 9.77 13.19
CA GLY A 118 -5.77 10.17 14.54
C GLY A 118 -6.48 11.44 14.99
N PRO A 119 -6.30 11.83 16.26
CA PRO A 119 -6.94 13.01 16.84
C PRO A 119 -6.60 14.32 16.10
N ASP A 120 -5.39 14.40 15.52
CA ASP A 120 -4.91 15.55 14.76
C ASP A 120 -5.08 15.40 13.24
N GLY A 121 -5.82 14.37 12.79
CA GLY A 121 -6.05 14.05 11.39
C GLY A 121 -5.27 12.81 10.93
N LEU A 122 -4.59 12.92 9.79
CA LEU A 122 -3.94 11.79 9.13
C LEU A 122 -2.71 11.34 9.92
N ARG A 123 -2.53 10.03 10.06
CA ARG A 123 -1.36 9.40 10.68
C ARG A 123 -0.70 8.41 9.73
N LEU A 124 0.62 8.45 9.67
CA LEU A 124 1.40 7.46 8.93
C LEU A 124 1.37 6.11 9.64
N ILE A 125 1.32 5.03 8.88
CA ILE A 125 1.30 3.68 9.45
C ILE A 125 2.65 3.37 10.11
N SER A 126 3.75 3.84 9.52
CA SER A 126 5.08 3.73 10.14
C SER A 126 5.15 4.41 11.51
N ASP A 127 4.59 5.62 11.67
CA ASP A 127 4.51 6.33 12.95
C ASP A 127 3.72 5.53 13.99
N ILE A 128 2.59 4.92 13.60
CA ILE A 128 1.76 4.10 14.49
C ILE A 128 2.53 2.85 14.97
N ILE A 129 3.25 2.19 14.07
CA ILE A 129 4.06 1.02 14.42
C ILE A 129 5.21 1.43 15.34
N HIS A 130 5.91 2.52 15.01
CA HIS A 130 7.01 3.06 15.80
C HIS A 130 6.56 3.38 17.23
N GLU A 131 5.46 4.11 17.40
CA GLU A 131 4.96 4.48 18.73
C GLU A 131 4.52 3.27 19.57
N LYS A 132 3.93 2.26 18.94
CA LYS A 132 3.44 1.07 19.67
C LYS A 132 4.55 0.08 20.03
N LEU A 133 5.54 -0.09 19.15
CA LEU A 133 6.57 -1.13 19.27
C LEU A 133 7.94 -0.59 19.70
N GLY A 134 8.19 0.71 19.56
CA GLY A 134 9.45 1.35 19.92
C GLY A 134 10.64 0.97 19.03
N ILE A 135 10.38 0.54 17.78
CA ILE A 135 11.41 0.14 16.81
C ILE A 135 11.54 1.17 15.69
N GLU A 136 12.73 1.28 15.10
CA GLU A 136 12.95 2.13 13.94
C GLU A 136 12.19 1.62 12.72
N MET A 137 11.50 2.52 12.03
CA MET A 137 10.63 2.18 10.90
C MET A 137 11.16 2.74 9.59
N SER A 138 11.14 1.87 8.58
CA SER A 138 11.31 2.19 7.17
C SER A 138 10.02 1.91 6.41
N VAL A 139 9.93 2.36 5.17
CA VAL A 139 8.78 2.10 4.31
C VAL A 139 9.23 1.66 2.93
N LEU A 140 8.41 0.85 2.26
CA LEU A 140 8.62 0.47 0.86
C LEU A 140 7.35 0.78 0.07
N MET A 141 7.48 1.73 -0.85
CA MET A 141 6.39 2.19 -1.71
C MET A 141 6.88 2.27 -3.16
N GLY A 142 6.00 1.96 -4.11
CA GLY A 142 6.37 1.91 -5.53
C GLY A 142 5.27 1.28 -6.39
N ALA A 143 5.44 1.35 -7.71
CA ALA A 143 4.55 0.78 -8.71
C ALA A 143 4.62 -0.76 -8.75
N ASN A 144 4.20 -1.40 -7.66
CA ASN A 144 4.47 -2.81 -7.40
C ASN A 144 3.16 -3.61 -7.45
N ILE A 145 2.73 -4.03 -8.64
CA ILE A 145 1.58 -4.95 -8.76
C ILE A 145 2.03 -6.32 -8.26
N ALA A 146 1.46 -6.79 -7.15
CA ALA A 146 1.92 -8.00 -6.45
C ALA A 146 2.10 -9.23 -7.35
N ASN A 147 1.16 -9.46 -8.28
CA ASN A 147 1.24 -10.59 -9.21
C ASN A 147 2.42 -10.45 -10.18
N GLU A 148 2.74 -9.24 -10.62
CA GLU A 148 3.86 -9.01 -11.54
C GLU A 148 5.20 -9.20 -10.84
N VAL A 149 5.30 -8.73 -9.59
CA VAL A 149 6.48 -8.99 -8.73
C VAL A 149 6.68 -10.49 -8.51
N ALA A 150 5.60 -11.23 -8.21
CA ALA A 150 5.64 -12.67 -8.00
C ALA A 150 5.96 -13.46 -9.29
N GLU A 151 5.61 -12.92 -10.45
CA GLU A 151 5.95 -13.45 -11.78
C GLU A 151 7.34 -12.98 -12.26
N GLU A 152 8.15 -12.37 -11.39
CA GLU A 152 9.48 -11.82 -11.69
C GLU A 152 9.51 -10.84 -12.87
N LYS A 153 8.41 -10.15 -13.13
CA LYS A 153 8.41 -9.07 -14.12
C LYS A 153 9.17 -7.87 -13.56
N PHE A 154 9.92 -7.23 -14.44
CA PHE A 154 10.70 -6.06 -14.09
C PHE A 154 9.83 -4.95 -13.50
N CYS A 155 10.20 -4.47 -12.32
CA CYS A 155 9.64 -3.29 -11.68
C CYS A 155 10.65 -2.65 -10.72
N GLU A 156 10.29 -1.46 -10.24
CA GLU A 156 11.14 -0.64 -9.39
C GLU A 156 10.35 -0.15 -8.18
N THR A 157 11.01 -0.01 -7.04
CA THR A 157 10.41 0.50 -5.81
C THR A 157 11.33 1.50 -5.11
N THR A 158 10.75 2.28 -4.20
CA THR A 158 11.47 3.19 -3.33
C THR A 158 11.38 2.72 -1.89
N ILE A 159 12.52 2.64 -1.21
CA ILE A 159 12.60 2.46 0.25
C ILE A 159 12.86 3.83 0.88
N GLY A 160 11.98 4.25 1.77
CA GLY A 160 12.18 5.40 2.64
C GLY A 160 12.77 4.96 3.97
N CYS A 161 14.00 5.36 4.27
CA CYS A 161 14.71 4.97 5.49
C CYS A 161 15.60 6.10 6.02
N LYS A 162 15.31 6.58 7.24
CA LYS A 162 16.06 7.69 7.86
C LYS A 162 17.50 7.29 8.21
N ASN A 163 17.73 6.03 8.57
CA ASN A 163 19.06 5.49 8.88
C ASN A 163 19.70 4.87 7.64
N ALA A 164 20.79 5.48 7.15
CA ALA A 164 21.48 5.02 5.94
C ALA A 164 22.00 3.57 6.01
N GLN A 165 22.42 3.10 7.19
CA GLN A 165 22.89 1.71 7.37
C GLN A 165 21.73 0.72 7.23
N TYR A 166 20.59 1.02 7.85
CA TYR A 166 19.38 0.21 7.71
C TYR A 166 18.85 0.23 6.28
N GLY A 167 18.91 1.38 5.61
CA GLY A 167 18.54 1.51 4.21
C GLY A 167 19.33 0.58 3.30
N GLN A 168 20.65 0.43 3.54
CA GLN A 168 21.48 -0.49 2.76
C GLN A 168 21.15 -1.97 3.04
N ILE A 169 20.94 -2.34 4.30
CA ILE A 169 20.51 -3.70 4.69
C ILE A 169 19.18 -4.04 4.01
N LEU A 170 18.20 -3.14 4.07
CA LEU A 170 16.88 -3.35 3.48
C LEU A 170 16.95 -3.39 1.94
N LYS A 171 17.82 -2.58 1.32
CA LYS A 171 18.06 -2.63 -0.13
C LYS A 171 18.61 -3.98 -0.55
N GLU A 172 19.64 -4.47 0.13
CA GLU A 172 20.24 -5.79 -0.15
C GLU A 172 19.24 -6.91 0.06
N LEU A 173 18.38 -6.79 1.08
CA LEU A 173 17.35 -7.77 1.36
C LEU A 173 16.26 -7.83 0.27
N MET A 174 15.81 -6.68 -0.22
CA MET A 174 14.65 -6.61 -1.12
C MET A 174 15.02 -6.66 -2.61
N GLN A 175 16.21 -6.19 -2.98
CA GLN A 175 16.56 -5.99 -4.38
C GLN A 175 16.87 -7.31 -5.10
N THR A 176 16.30 -7.47 -6.29
CA THR A 176 16.61 -8.56 -7.22
C THR A 176 16.98 -7.99 -8.59
N PRO A 177 17.33 -8.82 -9.60
CA PRO A 177 17.49 -8.35 -10.98
C PRO A 177 16.21 -7.69 -11.53
N ASN A 178 15.04 -8.21 -11.17
CA ASN A 178 13.74 -7.75 -11.67
C ASN A 178 12.96 -6.88 -10.68
N PHE A 179 13.48 -6.69 -9.46
CA PHE A 179 12.92 -5.78 -8.46
C PHE A 179 13.99 -4.80 -8.00
N ARG A 180 14.07 -3.64 -8.67
CA ARG A 180 15.11 -2.64 -8.41
C ARG A 180 14.70 -1.69 -7.30
N VAL A 181 15.62 -1.35 -6.41
CA VAL A 181 15.32 -0.57 -5.21
C VAL A 181 16.14 0.73 -5.20
N THR A 182 15.47 1.88 -5.11
CA THR A 182 16.10 3.15 -4.75
C THR A 182 15.86 3.42 -3.26
N VAL A 183 16.90 3.85 -2.53
CA VAL A 183 16.77 4.22 -1.11
C VAL A 183 16.84 5.74 -0.98
N VAL A 184 15.88 6.31 -0.27
CA VAL A 184 15.83 7.74 0.06
C VAL A 184 15.63 7.92 1.57
N GLN A 185 16.03 9.07 2.10
CA GLN A 185 15.91 9.34 3.55
C GLN A 185 14.54 9.85 3.97
N GLU A 186 13.74 10.34 3.02
CA GLU A 186 12.43 10.96 3.26
C GLU A 186 11.31 9.94 3.45
N ALA A 187 11.38 9.12 4.51
CA ALA A 187 10.42 8.05 4.77
C ALA A 187 8.96 8.53 4.81
N ASP A 188 8.69 9.64 5.50
CA ASP A 188 7.37 10.25 5.58
C ASP A 188 6.83 10.61 4.17
N THR A 189 7.68 11.20 3.31
CA THR A 189 7.33 11.56 1.93
C THR A 189 7.06 10.33 1.08
N VAL A 190 7.87 9.28 1.20
CA VAL A 190 7.68 8.02 0.47
C VAL A 190 6.34 7.38 0.84
N GLU A 191 6.02 7.33 2.13
CA GLU A 191 4.79 6.72 2.64
C GLU A 191 3.54 7.50 2.23
N ILE A 192 3.54 8.83 2.40
CA ILE A 192 2.37 9.65 2.10
C ILE A 192 2.02 9.60 0.60
N CYS A 193 3.01 9.48 -0.29
CA CYS A 193 2.76 9.31 -1.73
C CYS A 193 1.86 8.10 -2.03
N GLY A 194 2.06 6.99 -1.29
CA GLY A 194 1.30 5.76 -1.45
C GLY A 194 -0.19 5.91 -1.11
N ALA A 195 -0.53 6.85 -0.22
CA ALA A 195 -1.91 7.16 0.14
C ALA A 195 -2.54 8.18 -0.82
N LEU A 196 -1.86 9.32 -1.03
CA LEU A 196 -2.42 10.45 -1.80
C LEU A 196 -2.71 10.11 -3.26
N LYS A 197 -1.89 9.24 -3.88
CA LYS A 197 -2.09 8.81 -5.27
C LYS A 197 -3.49 8.24 -5.53
N ASN A 198 -4.12 7.64 -4.51
CA ASN A 198 -5.43 7.02 -4.66
C ASN A 198 -6.53 8.06 -4.87
N ILE A 199 -6.38 9.26 -4.32
CA ILE A 199 -7.29 10.39 -4.55
C ILE A 199 -7.18 10.83 -6.02
N VAL A 200 -5.96 11.02 -6.52
CA VAL A 200 -5.72 11.40 -7.91
C VAL A 200 -6.24 10.33 -8.89
N ALA A 201 -6.10 9.05 -8.53
CA ALA A 201 -6.63 7.95 -9.33
C ALA A 201 -8.17 7.94 -9.40
N VAL A 202 -8.87 8.40 -8.36
CA VAL A 202 -10.32 8.61 -8.41
C VAL A 202 -10.65 9.72 -9.41
N ALA A 203 -9.98 10.87 -9.35
CA ALA A 203 -10.17 11.96 -10.31
C ALA A 203 -9.88 11.52 -11.76
N ALA A 204 -8.81 10.75 -11.97
CA ALA A 204 -8.50 10.17 -13.28
C ALA A 204 -9.60 9.22 -13.79
N GLY A 205 -10.20 8.44 -12.89
CA GLY A 205 -11.37 7.62 -13.23
C GLY A 205 -12.61 8.44 -13.57
N PHE A 206 -12.84 9.58 -12.91
CA PHE A 206 -13.91 10.50 -13.32
C PHE A 206 -13.71 11.00 -14.75
N CYS A 207 -12.47 11.34 -15.14
CA CYS A 207 -12.16 11.71 -16.52
C CYS A 207 -12.50 10.60 -17.52
N ASP A 208 -12.10 9.36 -17.22
CA ASP A 208 -12.41 8.19 -18.06
C ASP A 208 -13.93 7.98 -18.17
N GLY A 209 -14.66 8.21 -17.08
CA GLY A 209 -16.10 8.02 -17.03
C GLY A 209 -16.89 9.10 -17.79
N LEU A 210 -16.38 10.33 -17.77
CA LEU A 210 -16.92 11.48 -18.51
C LEU A 210 -16.55 11.50 -19.99
N GLY A 211 -15.69 10.57 -20.44
CA GLY A 211 -15.24 10.48 -21.83
C GLY A 211 -14.26 11.60 -22.22
N PHE A 212 -13.53 12.16 -21.26
CA PHE A 212 -12.46 13.12 -21.58
C PHE A 212 -11.24 12.41 -22.20
N GLY A 213 -10.53 13.15 -23.05
CA GLY A 213 -9.32 12.64 -23.71
C GLY A 213 -8.08 12.63 -22.81
N ASP A 214 -7.01 12.03 -23.34
CA ASP A 214 -5.75 11.83 -22.61
C ASP A 214 -5.10 13.13 -22.13
N ASN A 215 -5.26 14.25 -22.86
CA ASN A 215 -4.74 15.55 -22.44
C ASN A 215 -5.35 16.02 -21.11
N THR A 216 -6.66 15.87 -20.95
CA THR A 216 -7.36 16.23 -19.71
C THR A 216 -6.93 15.32 -18.57
N LYS A 217 -6.82 14.01 -18.83
CA LYS A 217 -6.36 13.04 -17.84
C LYS A 217 -4.91 13.32 -17.41
N ALA A 218 -4.03 13.67 -18.34
CA ALA A 218 -2.66 14.07 -18.05
C ALA A 218 -2.61 15.34 -17.19
N ALA A 219 -3.47 16.33 -17.45
CA ALA A 219 -3.59 17.52 -16.60
C ALA A 219 -4.03 17.17 -15.17
N VAL A 220 -5.00 16.26 -15.00
CA VAL A 220 -5.41 15.74 -13.67
C VAL A 220 -4.25 15.06 -12.95
N ILE A 221 -3.50 14.19 -13.65
CA ILE A 221 -2.35 13.51 -13.05
C ILE A 221 -1.27 14.51 -12.63
N ARG A 222 -0.94 15.48 -13.48
CA ARG A 222 0.08 16.51 -13.20
C ARG A 222 -0.32 17.38 -12.02
N LEU A 223 -1.54 17.92 -12.03
CA LEU A 223 -2.05 18.77 -10.96
C LEU A 223 -2.21 17.98 -9.65
N GLY A 224 -2.68 16.75 -9.72
CA GLY A 224 -2.71 15.85 -8.58
C GLY A 224 -1.33 15.58 -7.99
N LEU A 225 -0.29 15.41 -8.82
CA LEU A 225 1.09 15.31 -8.34
C LEU A 225 1.56 16.60 -7.65
N MET A 226 1.18 17.78 -8.16
CA MET A 226 1.52 19.06 -7.50
C MET A 226 0.81 19.20 -6.15
N GLU A 227 -0.46 18.80 -6.05
CA GLU A 227 -1.17 18.75 -4.77
C GLU A 227 -0.57 17.72 -3.81
N MET A 228 -0.08 16.58 -4.30
CA MET A 228 0.67 15.62 -3.49
C MET A 228 1.93 16.25 -2.89
N ILE A 229 2.71 16.97 -3.71
CA ILE A 229 3.91 17.70 -3.26
C ILE A 229 3.53 18.77 -2.23
N GLY A 230 2.52 19.59 -2.52
CA GLY A 230 2.06 20.65 -1.64
C GLY A 230 1.56 20.13 -0.29
N PHE A 231 0.83 19.02 -0.30
CA PHE A 231 0.29 18.42 0.92
C PHE A 231 1.39 17.77 1.75
N ALA A 232 2.32 17.05 1.12
CA ALA A 232 3.45 16.45 1.80
C ALA A 232 4.31 17.52 2.51
N LYS A 233 4.59 18.66 1.86
CA LYS A 233 5.30 19.80 2.47
C LYS A 233 4.59 20.39 3.70
N LEU A 234 3.27 20.28 3.76
CA LEU A 234 2.46 20.75 4.89
C LEU A 234 2.37 19.74 6.02
N PHE A 235 2.41 18.45 5.69
CA PHE A 235 2.08 17.34 6.60
C PHE A 235 3.30 16.63 7.17
N CYS A 236 4.33 16.39 6.35
CA CYS A 236 5.50 15.60 6.76
C CYS A 236 6.36 16.39 7.75
N LYS A 237 6.96 15.70 8.72
CA LYS A 237 7.81 16.31 9.75
C LYS A 237 9.23 16.58 9.25
N GLY A 238 9.67 15.81 8.26
CA GLY A 238 11.01 15.88 7.66
C GLY A 238 11.10 16.74 6.40
N PRO A 239 12.31 16.80 5.78
CA PRO A 239 12.47 17.46 4.49
C PRO A 239 11.61 16.78 3.43
N VAL A 240 11.04 17.59 2.55
CA VAL A 240 10.23 17.13 1.41
C VAL A 240 10.84 17.70 0.15
N THR A 241 11.58 16.87 -0.60
CA THR A 241 12.20 17.29 -1.86
C THR A 241 11.35 16.87 -3.05
N PRO A 242 11.22 17.72 -4.08
CA PRO A 242 10.55 17.34 -5.32
C PRO A 242 11.13 16.08 -5.99
N SER A 243 12.43 15.79 -5.78
CA SER A 243 13.08 14.58 -6.31
C SER A 243 12.43 13.30 -5.81
N THR A 244 11.99 13.22 -4.55
CA THR A 244 11.31 12.02 -4.01
C THR A 244 10.02 11.70 -4.78
N PHE A 245 9.36 12.71 -5.35
CA PHE A 245 8.15 12.50 -6.17
C PHE A 245 8.44 12.01 -7.58
N LEU A 246 9.69 12.12 -8.03
CA LEU A 246 10.16 11.54 -9.30
C LEU A 246 10.59 10.08 -9.14
N GLU A 247 10.76 9.60 -7.92
CA GLU A 247 11.01 8.19 -7.62
C GLU A 247 9.76 7.32 -7.83
N SER A 248 9.94 5.99 -7.80
CA SER A 248 8.85 5.03 -8.03
C SER A 248 7.65 5.22 -7.09
N CYS A 249 7.88 5.58 -5.82
CA CYS A 249 6.80 5.85 -4.86
C CYS A 249 5.89 7.01 -5.25
N GLY A 250 6.40 7.98 -6.01
CA GLY A 250 5.66 9.15 -6.47
C GLY A 250 5.05 8.93 -7.85
N VAL A 251 5.71 9.42 -8.89
CA VAL A 251 5.17 9.51 -10.25
C VAL A 251 4.84 8.14 -10.85
N ALA A 252 5.67 7.10 -10.65
CA ALA A 252 5.43 5.80 -11.26
C ALA A 252 4.21 5.10 -10.65
N ASP A 253 4.11 5.06 -9.32
CA ASP A 253 2.97 4.46 -8.62
C ASP A 253 1.68 5.27 -8.88
N LEU A 254 1.78 6.60 -8.98
CA LEU A 254 0.68 7.46 -9.39
C LEU A 254 0.16 7.10 -10.79
N ILE A 255 1.03 7.08 -11.81
CA ILE A 255 0.67 6.74 -13.19
C ILE A 255 0.01 5.36 -13.24
N THR A 256 0.67 4.34 -12.70
CA THR A 256 0.14 2.96 -12.70
C THR A 256 -1.25 2.89 -12.06
N THR A 257 -1.46 3.63 -10.98
CA THR A 257 -2.75 3.66 -10.29
C THR A 257 -3.83 4.40 -11.11
N CYS A 258 -3.48 5.50 -11.78
CA CYS A 258 -4.38 6.29 -12.62
C CYS A 258 -4.78 5.61 -13.95
N TYR A 259 -4.05 4.58 -14.40
CA TYR A 259 -4.40 3.80 -15.59
C TYR A 259 -4.97 2.41 -15.25
N GLY A 260 -4.43 1.72 -14.25
CA GLY A 260 -4.79 0.32 -13.94
C GLY A 260 -5.52 0.08 -12.62
N GLY A 261 -5.52 1.06 -11.71
CA GLY A 261 -5.93 0.87 -10.32
C GLY A 261 -7.43 0.63 -10.10
N ARG A 262 -7.76 -0.02 -8.97
CA ARG A 262 -9.15 -0.23 -8.52
C ARG A 262 -9.90 1.09 -8.30
N ASN A 263 -9.22 2.09 -7.72
CA ASN A 263 -9.79 3.42 -7.52
C ASN A 263 -10.25 4.05 -8.85
N ARG A 264 -9.40 4.01 -9.89
CA ARG A 264 -9.74 4.48 -11.23
C ARG A 264 -10.94 3.74 -11.83
N LYS A 265 -10.93 2.40 -11.81
CA LYS A 265 -11.98 1.55 -12.39
C LYS A 265 -13.37 1.83 -11.79
N VAL A 266 -13.44 1.94 -10.46
CA VAL A 266 -14.70 2.20 -9.76
C VAL A 266 -15.15 3.64 -9.93
N ALA A 267 -14.23 4.61 -9.92
CA ALA A 267 -14.55 6.01 -10.18
C ALA A 267 -15.06 6.24 -11.63
N GLU A 268 -14.53 5.51 -12.60
CA GLU A 268 -15.05 5.48 -13.98
C GLU A 268 -16.49 4.98 -14.02
N ALA A 269 -16.77 3.85 -13.35
CA ALA A 269 -18.12 3.30 -13.28
C ALA A 269 -19.09 4.25 -12.54
N PHE A 270 -18.63 4.90 -11.48
CA PHE A 270 -19.37 5.93 -10.74
C PHE A 270 -19.80 7.06 -11.67
N ALA A 271 -18.85 7.63 -12.41
CA ALA A 271 -19.10 8.73 -13.34
C ALA A 271 -20.04 8.33 -14.50
N LYS A 272 -19.96 7.08 -14.99
CA LYS A 272 -20.81 6.58 -16.09
C LYS A 272 -22.24 6.23 -15.67
N THR A 273 -22.41 5.72 -14.45
CA THR A 273 -23.68 5.09 -14.03
C THR A 273 -24.46 5.91 -13.01
N GLY A 274 -23.81 6.82 -12.28
CA GLY A 274 -24.41 7.56 -11.17
C GLY A 274 -24.72 6.69 -9.94
N LYS A 275 -24.30 5.42 -9.93
CA LYS A 275 -24.42 4.56 -8.74
C LYS A 275 -23.52 5.08 -7.61
N SER A 276 -23.91 4.81 -6.38
CA SER A 276 -23.07 5.11 -5.21
C SER A 276 -21.77 4.29 -5.20
N ILE A 277 -20.73 4.82 -4.55
CA ILE A 277 -19.46 4.11 -4.38
C ILE A 277 -19.68 2.78 -3.64
N GLU A 278 -20.53 2.76 -2.62
CA GLU A 278 -20.83 1.56 -1.83
C GLU A 278 -21.48 0.45 -2.68
N GLN A 279 -22.32 0.81 -3.66
CA GLN A 279 -22.90 -0.16 -4.59
C GLN A 279 -21.82 -0.73 -5.51
N LEU A 280 -20.97 0.13 -6.08
CA LEU A 280 -19.91 -0.28 -6.99
C LEU A 280 -18.82 -1.11 -6.29
N GLU A 281 -18.51 -0.83 -5.03
CA GLU A 281 -17.63 -1.66 -4.21
C GLU A 281 -18.17 -3.09 -4.09
N LYS A 282 -19.47 -3.25 -3.81
CA LYS A 282 -20.11 -4.57 -3.71
C LYS A 282 -20.12 -5.31 -5.05
N GLU A 283 -20.37 -4.59 -6.15
CA GLU A 283 -20.46 -5.16 -7.49
C GLU A 283 -19.09 -5.52 -8.09
N MET A 284 -18.05 -4.72 -7.82
CA MET A 284 -16.78 -4.78 -8.56
C MET A 284 -15.61 -5.30 -7.74
N LEU A 285 -15.65 -5.19 -6.40
CA LEU A 285 -14.46 -5.39 -5.56
C LEU A 285 -14.50 -6.62 -4.65
N ASN A 286 -15.52 -7.47 -4.76
CA ASN A 286 -15.60 -8.75 -4.03
C ASN A 286 -15.30 -8.61 -2.52
N GLY A 287 -15.84 -7.55 -1.88
CA GLY A 287 -15.67 -7.28 -0.46
C GLY A 287 -14.50 -6.35 -0.09
N GLN A 288 -13.72 -5.87 -1.05
CA GLN A 288 -12.67 -4.87 -0.82
C GLN A 288 -13.25 -3.44 -0.86
N LYS A 289 -12.64 -2.52 -0.10
CA LYS A 289 -13.02 -1.10 -0.02
C LYS A 289 -12.09 -0.21 -0.86
N LEU A 290 -12.62 0.88 -1.41
CA LEU A 290 -11.81 1.92 -2.03
C LEU A 290 -11.14 2.77 -0.95
N GLN A 291 -9.85 2.99 -1.13
CA GLN A 291 -9.08 3.88 -0.25
C GLN A 291 -9.17 5.34 -0.71
N GLY A 292 -9.27 5.59 -2.03
CA GLY A 292 -9.23 6.96 -2.58
C GLY A 292 -10.26 7.92 -1.97
N PRO A 293 -11.56 7.60 -1.94
CA PRO A 293 -12.56 8.41 -1.28
C PRO A 293 -12.33 8.52 0.23
N GLN A 294 -11.91 7.46 0.92
CA GLN A 294 -11.68 7.51 2.36
C GLN A 294 -10.54 8.50 2.69
N THR A 295 -9.41 8.37 1.99
CA THR A 295 -8.26 9.27 2.13
C THR A 295 -8.63 10.73 1.77
N SER A 296 -9.51 10.97 0.79
CA SER A 296 -9.93 12.34 0.48
C SER A 296 -10.77 12.97 1.59
N ALA A 297 -11.59 12.19 2.29
CA ALA A 297 -12.37 12.67 3.44
C ALA A 297 -11.46 13.04 4.63
N GLU A 298 -10.49 12.20 4.95
CA GLU A 298 -9.50 12.47 6.01
C GLU A 298 -8.70 13.74 5.69
N LEU A 299 -8.21 13.84 4.44
CA LEU A 299 -7.43 14.97 3.99
C LEU A 299 -8.23 16.27 4.01
N HIS A 300 -9.51 16.23 3.59
CA HIS A 300 -10.39 17.39 3.63
C HIS A 300 -10.61 17.91 5.05
N ARG A 301 -10.71 17.04 6.08
CA ARG A 301 -10.81 17.46 7.49
C ARG A 301 -9.58 18.27 7.92
N ILE A 302 -8.39 17.83 7.54
CA ILE A 302 -7.11 18.51 7.86
C ILE A 302 -7.00 19.85 7.14
N LEU A 303 -7.34 19.87 5.85
CA LEU A 303 -7.32 21.10 5.07
C LEU A 303 -8.30 22.12 5.62
N LYS A 304 -9.49 21.67 6.04
CA LYS A 304 -10.51 22.53 6.65
C LYS A 304 -10.05 23.11 7.98
N SER A 305 -9.46 22.31 8.86
CA SER A 305 -8.94 22.80 10.15
C SER A 305 -7.78 23.80 9.99
N LYS A 306 -7.00 23.67 8.92
CA LYS A 306 -5.90 24.59 8.58
C LYS A 306 -6.31 25.76 7.68
N ASN A 307 -7.59 25.87 7.29
CA ASN A 307 -8.09 26.86 6.32
C ASN A 307 -7.30 26.85 4.98
N MET A 308 -7.00 25.65 4.48
CA MET A 308 -6.20 25.41 3.26
C MET A 308 -6.96 24.69 2.15
N VAL A 309 -8.28 24.50 2.29
CA VAL A 309 -9.12 23.78 1.30
C VAL A 309 -8.93 24.32 -0.12
N GLU A 310 -8.94 25.64 -0.28
CA GLU A 310 -8.78 26.32 -1.59
C GLU A 310 -7.40 26.09 -2.24
N LYS A 311 -6.38 25.68 -1.48
CA LYS A 311 -5.04 25.37 -2.02
C LYS A 311 -4.96 23.99 -2.67
N PHE A 312 -5.95 23.12 -2.43
CA PHE A 312 -5.99 21.75 -2.94
C PHE A 312 -7.34 21.46 -3.60
N PRO A 313 -7.65 22.16 -4.71
CA PRO A 313 -8.97 22.08 -5.35
C PRO A 313 -9.29 20.68 -5.92
N LEU A 314 -8.30 19.92 -6.41
CA LEU A 314 -8.52 18.56 -6.93
C LEU A 314 -8.85 17.58 -5.81
N PHE A 315 -8.07 17.55 -4.72
CA PHE A 315 -8.36 16.69 -3.57
C PHE A 315 -9.71 17.04 -2.96
N THR A 316 -10.02 18.33 -2.85
CA THR A 316 -11.31 18.82 -2.37
C THR A 316 -12.45 18.40 -3.29
N ALA A 317 -12.31 18.55 -4.61
CA ALA A 317 -13.34 18.15 -5.56
C ALA A 317 -13.66 16.65 -5.48
N VAL A 318 -12.63 15.79 -5.34
CA VAL A 318 -12.83 14.35 -5.18
C VAL A 318 -13.66 14.06 -3.92
N TYR A 319 -13.34 14.67 -2.79
CA TYR A 319 -14.13 14.53 -1.57
C TYR A 319 -15.59 14.98 -1.76
N GLN A 320 -15.80 16.18 -2.32
CA GLN A 320 -17.15 16.74 -2.47
C GLN A 320 -18.02 15.95 -3.46
N ILE A 321 -17.43 15.40 -4.52
CA ILE A 321 -18.13 14.52 -5.47
C ILE A 321 -18.52 13.20 -4.79
N CYS A 322 -17.61 12.60 -4.02
CA CYS A 322 -17.85 11.32 -3.38
C CYS A 322 -18.82 11.38 -2.18
N TYR A 323 -18.81 12.46 -1.39
CA TYR A 323 -19.55 12.52 -0.11
C TYR A 323 -20.57 13.64 0.00
N GLU A 324 -20.41 14.75 -0.75
CA GLU A 324 -21.31 15.91 -0.67
C GLU A 324 -22.28 16.00 -1.85
N GLY A 325 -22.28 15.00 -2.73
CA GLY A 325 -23.19 14.91 -3.88
C GLY A 325 -22.94 15.96 -4.94
N LYS A 326 -21.73 16.54 -5.02
CA LYS A 326 -21.38 17.44 -6.13
C LYS A 326 -21.41 16.69 -7.46
N PRO A 327 -21.86 17.34 -8.55
CA PRO A 327 -21.83 16.74 -9.87
C PRO A 327 -20.40 16.33 -10.27
N VAL A 328 -20.23 15.13 -10.81
CA VAL A 328 -18.90 14.62 -11.22
C VAL A 328 -18.23 15.51 -12.28
N THR A 329 -19.01 16.27 -13.06
CA THR A 329 -18.53 17.27 -14.02
C THR A 329 -17.72 18.40 -13.38
N ASP A 330 -17.87 18.63 -12.07
CA ASP A 330 -17.12 19.66 -11.34
C ASP A 330 -15.62 19.35 -11.25
N VAL A 331 -15.20 18.12 -11.56
CA VAL A 331 -13.77 17.75 -11.68
C VAL A 331 -13.01 18.59 -12.70
N ILE A 332 -13.68 19.22 -13.68
CA ILE A 332 -13.01 20.13 -14.62
C ILE A 332 -12.82 21.52 -14.03
N LYS A 333 -13.79 22.00 -13.23
CA LYS A 333 -13.75 23.34 -12.65
C LYS A 333 -12.55 23.51 -11.72
N CYS A 334 -12.19 22.44 -10.99
CA CYS A 334 -11.01 22.46 -10.12
C CYS A 334 -9.68 22.58 -10.89
N LEU A 335 -9.63 22.14 -12.15
CA LEU A 335 -8.44 22.27 -13.01
C LEU A 335 -8.33 23.68 -13.61
N GLN A 336 -9.48 24.25 -14.00
CA GLN A 336 -9.54 25.58 -14.63
C GLN A 336 -9.10 26.70 -13.69
N ASN A 337 -9.40 26.56 -12.40
CA ASN A 337 -9.08 27.56 -11.36
C ASN A 337 -7.96 27.10 -10.43
N HIS A 338 -7.08 26.19 -10.88
CA HIS A 338 -6.05 25.62 -10.02
C HIS A 338 -4.95 26.65 -9.68
N PRO A 339 -4.49 26.73 -8.41
CA PRO A 339 -3.41 27.63 -7.98
C PRO A 339 -2.06 27.52 -8.72
N GLU A 340 -1.87 26.48 -9.54
CA GLU A 340 -0.62 26.26 -10.29
C GLU A 340 -0.61 27.05 -11.61
N HIS A 341 -1.72 27.68 -11.97
CA HIS A 341 -1.87 28.49 -13.19
C HIS A 341 -2.12 29.97 -12.88
N MET A 342 -2.14 30.36 -11.61
CA MET A 342 -2.29 31.75 -11.14
C MET A 342 -0.92 32.33 -10.77
#